data_AF-A0A2Z7BF38-F1
#
_entry.id   AF-A0A2Z7BF38-F1
#
_cell.length_a   1.000
_cell.length_b   1.000
_cell.length_c   1.000
_cell.angle_alpha   90.00
_cell.angle_beta   90.00
_cell.angle_gamma   90.00
#
_symmetry.space_group_name_H-M   'P 1'
#
loop_
_entity.id
_entity.type
_entity.pdbx_description
1 polymer ?
#
loop_
_entity_poly.entity_id
_entity_poly.type
_entity_poly.pdbx_seq_one_letter_code
_entity_poly.pdbx_strand_id
1 'polypeptide(L)'
;MEELKSALNAHMDQMADLVEKITAELRSGFKPAYENFMGFFHAIDWKEPWLISLISFHVLLLLVAFASRSNINFQMCLFLLALGGVFLAEVLNRILAGNWRSFAGQNYFDPQGLFLSVLWSGPLLVIAVLILVNTLFSLCHLIVRWKRAELRHRARAASTKED
;
A
#
# COMPACT_ATOMS: atom_id res chain seq x y z
N MET A 1 15.34 46.78 -0.17
CA MET A 1 15.65 45.42 -0.70
C MET A 1 16.29 44.54 0.37
N GLU A 2 17.18 45.05 1.22
CA GLU A 2 17.80 44.26 2.29
C GLU A 2 16.84 43.88 3.43
N GLU A 3 15.94 44.77 3.84
CA GLU A 3 14.93 44.45 4.87
C GLU A 3 13.97 43.33 4.44
N LEU A 4 13.57 43.30 3.17
CA LEU A 4 12.70 42.25 2.64
C LEU A 4 13.42 40.88 2.62
N LYS A 5 14.71 40.85 2.27
CA LYS A 5 15.53 39.64 2.34
C LYS A 5 15.73 39.18 3.78
N SER A 6 15.95 40.12 4.70
CA SER A 6 16.07 39.84 6.13
C SER A 6 14.79 39.23 6.69
N ALA A 7 13.63 39.82 6.40
CA ALA A 7 12.33 39.29 6.82
C ALA A 7 12.02 37.90 6.20
N LEU A 8 12.39 37.69 4.94
CA LEU A 8 12.23 36.39 4.27
C LEU A 8 13.12 35.31 4.89
N ASN A 9 14.37 35.63 5.20
CA ASN A 9 15.30 34.70 5.86
C ASN A 9 14.83 34.35 7.28
N ALA A 10 14.32 35.32 8.05
CA ALA A 10 13.77 35.05 9.37
C ALA A 10 12.57 34.10 9.33
N HIS A 11 11.67 34.25 8.34
CA HIS A 11 10.55 33.33 8.15
C HIS A 11 11.02 31.93 7.70
N MET A 12 12.07 31.85 6.89
CA MET A 12 12.67 30.58 6.47
C MET A 12 13.29 29.83 7.66
N ASP A 13 13.96 30.53 8.57
CA ASP A 13 14.52 29.94 9.79
C ASP A 13 13.41 29.42 10.73
N GLN A 14 12.30 30.14 10.86
CA GLN A 14 11.14 29.66 11.63
C GLN A 14 10.51 28.40 11.00
N MET A 15 10.42 28.34 9.67
CA MET A 15 9.93 27.15 8.97
C MET A 15 10.89 25.96 9.15
N ALA A 16 12.19 26.20 9.13
CA ALA A 16 13.20 25.17 9.36
C ALA A 16 13.09 24.57 10.77
N ASP A 17 12.94 25.41 11.80
CA ASP A 17 12.80 24.96 13.19
C ASP A 17 11.51 24.13 13.41
N LEU A 18 10.39 24.53 12.78
CA LEU A 18 9.15 23.74 12.81
C LEU A 18 9.31 22.38 12.11
N VAL A 19 9.95 22.35 10.94
CA VAL A 19 10.21 21.10 10.22
C VAL A 19 11.14 20.20 11.02
N GLU A 20 12.17 20.76 11.65
CA GLU A 20 13.12 20.02 12.48
C GLU A 20 12.42 19.44 13.72
N LYS A 21 11.59 20.22 14.39
CA LYS A 21 10.80 19.76 15.55
C LYS A 21 9.80 18.68 15.16
N ILE A 22 9.08 18.83 14.05
CA ILE A 22 8.17 17.80 13.53
C ILE A 22 8.95 16.53 13.16
N THR A 23 10.11 16.67 12.51
CA THR A 23 10.96 15.54 12.12
C THR A 23 11.54 14.83 13.34
N ALA A 24 11.91 15.58 14.39
CA ALA A 24 12.44 15.04 15.64
C ALA A 24 11.37 14.28 16.42
N GLU A 25 10.15 14.82 16.54
CA GLU A 25 8.99 14.14 17.15
C GLU A 25 8.57 12.89 16.35
N LEU A 26 8.57 12.99 15.02
CA LEU A 26 8.27 11.84 14.18
C LEU A 26 9.35 10.76 14.32
N ARG A 27 10.63 11.13 14.29
CA ARG A 27 11.75 10.19 14.48
C ARG A 27 11.72 9.56 15.86
N SER A 28 11.47 10.33 16.92
CA SER A 28 11.46 9.81 18.29
C SER A 28 10.32 8.82 18.51
N GLY A 29 9.13 9.08 17.96
CA GLY A 29 7.99 8.16 18.00
C GLY A 29 8.18 6.89 17.17
N PHE A 30 8.83 7.00 16.00
CA PHE A 30 9.05 5.85 15.11
C PHE A 30 10.24 4.98 15.50
N LYS A 31 11.27 5.54 16.14
CA LYS A 31 12.49 4.81 16.52
C LYS A 31 12.21 3.54 17.35
N PRO A 32 11.44 3.57 18.45
CA PRO A 32 11.18 2.36 19.24
C PRO A 32 10.33 1.33 18.47
N ALA A 33 9.36 1.78 17.67
CA ALA A 33 8.58 0.86 16.83
C ALA A 33 9.49 0.17 15.80
N TYR A 34 10.34 0.94 15.12
CA TYR A 34 11.30 0.44 14.15
C TYR A 34 12.30 -0.55 14.77
N GLU A 35 12.83 -0.25 15.96
CA GLU A 35 13.73 -1.17 16.67
C GLU A 35 13.05 -2.51 17.01
N ASN A 36 11.79 -2.48 17.46
CA ASN A 36 11.00 -3.69 17.70
C ASN A 36 10.75 -4.49 16.40
N PHE A 37 10.40 -3.81 15.30
CA PHE A 37 10.23 -4.46 14.00
C PHE A 37 11.55 -5.06 13.50
N MET A 38 12.66 -4.34 13.61
CA MET A 38 13.97 -4.85 13.20
C MET A 38 14.41 -6.04 14.05
N GLY A 39 14.15 -6.02 15.36
CA GLY A 39 14.40 -7.16 16.24
C GLY A 39 13.58 -8.39 15.84
N PHE A 40 12.31 -8.19 15.51
CA PHE A 40 11.45 -9.25 14.97
C PHE A 40 11.99 -9.80 13.63
N PHE A 41 12.37 -8.95 12.67
CA PHE A 41 12.95 -9.38 11.40
C PHE A 41 14.29 -10.11 11.59
N HIS A 42 15.12 -9.71 12.55
CA HIS A 42 16.41 -10.36 12.79
C HIS A 42 16.27 -11.74 13.43
N ALA A 43 15.22 -11.95 14.23
CA ALA A 43 14.91 -13.25 14.82
C ALA A 43 14.38 -14.27 13.78
N ILE A 44 14.01 -13.80 12.58
CA ILE A 44 13.50 -14.66 11.52
C ILE A 44 14.66 -15.22 10.70
N ASP A 45 14.76 -16.54 10.61
CA ASP A 45 15.69 -17.19 9.68
C ASP A 45 15.24 -17.05 8.21
N TRP A 46 15.73 -16.01 7.54
CA TRP A 46 15.51 -15.75 6.11
C TRP A 46 16.08 -16.81 5.16
N LYS A 47 16.82 -17.79 5.68
CA LYS A 47 17.38 -18.90 4.89
C LYS A 47 16.37 -20.02 4.65
N GLU A 48 15.22 -19.99 5.30
CA GLU A 48 14.22 -21.02 5.09
C GLU A 48 13.59 -20.95 3.69
N PRO A 49 13.53 -22.08 2.95
CA PRO A 49 13.13 -22.09 1.55
C PRO A 49 11.67 -21.66 1.34
N TRP A 50 10.78 -21.96 2.29
CA TRP A 50 9.37 -21.55 2.19
C TRP A 50 9.20 -20.03 2.33
N LEU A 51 10.01 -19.37 3.16
CA LEU A 51 9.98 -17.92 3.34
C LEU A 51 10.55 -17.19 2.11
N ILE A 52 11.60 -17.73 1.50
CA ILE A 52 12.13 -17.22 0.23
C ILE A 52 11.10 -17.36 -0.88
N SER A 53 10.42 -18.51 -0.96
CA SER A 53 9.31 -18.72 -1.91
C SER A 53 8.17 -17.72 -1.67
N LEU A 54 7.88 -17.41 -0.41
CA LEU A 54 6.87 -16.42 -0.05
C LEU A 54 7.26 -15.01 -0.52
N ILE A 55 8.48 -14.57 -0.27
CA ILE A 55 8.96 -13.26 -0.75
C ILE A 55 8.93 -13.21 -2.28
N SER A 56 9.40 -14.26 -2.95
CA SER A 56 9.39 -14.36 -4.41
C SER A 56 7.97 -14.27 -4.98
N PHE A 57 6.99 -14.89 -4.32
CA PHE A 57 5.58 -14.77 -4.69
C PHE A 57 5.09 -13.32 -4.62
N HIS A 58 5.43 -12.59 -3.55
CA HIS A 58 5.07 -11.17 -3.42
C HIS A 58 5.74 -10.29 -4.47
N VAL A 59 7.03 -10.52 -4.79
CA VAL A 59 7.73 -9.81 -5.85
C VAL A 59 7.06 -10.07 -7.20
N LEU A 60 6.71 -11.32 -7.49
CA LEU A 60 5.96 -11.67 -8.70
C LEU A 60 4.59 -10.98 -8.73
N LEU A 61 3.86 -10.97 -7.62
CA LEU A 61 2.57 -10.29 -7.50
C LEU A 61 2.69 -8.78 -7.73
N LEU A 62 3.76 -8.15 -7.23
CA LEU A 62 4.08 -6.74 -7.47
C LEU A 62 4.39 -6.49 -8.95
N LEU A 63 5.19 -7.34 -9.58
CA LEU A 63 5.48 -7.25 -11.02
C LEU A 63 4.21 -7.39 -11.86
N VAL A 64 3.33 -8.33 -11.51
CA VAL A 64 2.03 -8.52 -12.16
C VAL A 64 1.13 -7.29 -11.95
N ALA A 65 1.10 -6.72 -10.74
CA ALA A 65 0.34 -5.50 -10.46
C ALA A 65 0.85 -4.31 -11.30
N PHE A 66 2.17 -4.19 -11.45
CA PHE A 66 2.80 -3.15 -12.27
C PHE A 66 2.52 -3.37 -13.77
N ALA A 67 2.66 -4.60 -14.27
CA ALA A 67 2.35 -4.95 -15.65
C ALA A 67 0.86 -4.73 -15.98
N SER A 68 -0.02 -5.01 -15.02
CA SER A 68 -1.46 -4.83 -15.16
C SER A 68 -1.92 -3.36 -15.20
N ARG A 69 -1.03 -2.37 -15.07
CA ARG A 69 -1.41 -0.94 -15.09
C ARG A 69 -2.26 -0.51 -16.28
N SER A 70 -2.19 -1.23 -17.40
CA SER A 70 -2.98 -0.95 -18.60
C SER A 70 -4.43 -1.45 -18.51
N ASN A 71 -4.73 -2.43 -17.65
CA ASN A 71 -6.00 -3.14 -17.62
C ASN A 71 -6.70 -2.95 -16.28
N ILE A 72 -7.63 -1.97 -16.21
CA ILE A 72 -8.37 -1.62 -14.99
C ILE A 72 -9.16 -2.83 -14.45
N ASN A 73 -9.79 -3.62 -15.31
CA ASN A 73 -10.56 -4.79 -14.89
C ASN A 73 -9.69 -5.84 -14.18
N PHE A 74 -8.48 -6.09 -14.69
CA PHE A 74 -7.54 -7.02 -14.08
C PHE A 74 -6.98 -6.46 -12.77
N GLN A 75 -6.71 -5.15 -12.71
CA GLN A 75 -6.34 -4.49 -11.45
C GLN A 75 -7.41 -4.60 -10.38
N MET A 76 -8.70 -4.47 -10.74
CA MET A 76 -9.80 -4.67 -9.79
C MET A 76 -9.83 -6.12 -9.28
N CYS A 77 -9.60 -7.10 -10.15
CA CYS A 77 -9.50 -8.51 -9.74
C CYS A 77 -8.31 -8.74 -8.80
N LEU A 78 -7.13 -8.22 -9.13
CA LEU A 78 -5.94 -8.27 -8.26
C LEU A 78 -6.18 -7.59 -6.91
N PHE A 79 -6.89 -6.47 -6.89
CA PHE A 79 -7.22 -5.76 -5.66
C PHE A 79 -8.12 -6.60 -4.75
N LEU A 80 -9.19 -7.19 -5.31
CA LEU A 80 -10.05 -8.10 -4.56
C LEU A 80 -9.31 -9.34 -4.09
N LEU A 81 -8.42 -9.90 -4.92
CA LEU A 81 -7.58 -11.03 -4.55
C LEU A 81 -6.62 -10.67 -3.41
N ALA A 82 -6.04 -9.46 -3.43
CA ALA A 82 -5.15 -8.99 -2.38
C ALA A 82 -5.89 -8.82 -1.04
N LEU A 83 -7.08 -8.21 -1.06
CA LEU A 83 -7.94 -8.10 0.12
C LEU A 83 -8.40 -9.46 0.64
N GLY A 84 -8.77 -10.37 -0.27
CA GLY A 84 -9.08 -11.76 0.07
C GLY A 84 -7.88 -12.45 0.73
N GLY A 85 -6.68 -12.26 0.18
CA GLY A 85 -5.43 -12.76 0.76
C GLY A 85 -5.22 -12.26 2.19
N VAL A 86 -5.42 -10.96 2.45
CA VAL A 86 -5.33 -10.37 3.79
C VAL A 86 -6.37 -10.99 4.73
N PHE A 87 -7.61 -11.17 4.28
CA PHE A 87 -8.66 -11.82 5.08
C PHE A 87 -8.30 -13.28 5.41
N LEU A 88 -7.70 -14.00 4.47
CA LEU A 88 -7.25 -15.37 4.67
C LEU A 88 -6.01 -15.47 5.57
N ALA A 89 -5.32 -14.37 5.88
CA ALA A 89 -4.13 -14.41 6.72
C ALA A 89 -4.39 -15.10 8.06
N GLU A 90 -5.49 -14.79 8.74
CA GLU A 90 -5.79 -15.42 10.03
C GLU A 90 -6.01 -16.94 9.92
N VAL A 91 -6.68 -17.38 8.84
CA VAL A 91 -6.95 -18.80 8.56
C VAL A 91 -5.66 -19.53 8.22
N LEU A 92 -4.85 -18.94 7.34
CA LEU A 92 -3.53 -19.47 6.98
C LEU A 92 -2.65 -19.57 8.22
N ASN A 93 -2.61 -18.55 9.08
CA ASN A 93 -1.83 -18.58 10.32
C ASN A 93 -2.22 -19.77 11.20
N ARG A 94 -3.51 -20.04 11.38
CA ARG A 94 -3.99 -21.21 12.15
C ARG A 94 -3.61 -22.55 11.52
N ILE A 95 -3.74 -22.68 10.20
CA ILE A 95 -3.40 -23.92 9.49
C ILE A 95 -1.89 -24.17 9.54
N LEU A 96 -1.09 -23.14 9.29
CA LEU A 96 0.37 -23.22 9.31
C LEU A 96 0.89 -23.44 10.73
N ALA A 97 0.26 -22.84 11.76
CA ALA A 97 0.52 -23.15 13.16
C ALA A 97 0.19 -24.60 13.56
N GLY A 98 -0.72 -25.27 12.86
CA GLY A 98 -0.98 -26.70 13.07
C GLY A 98 0.06 -27.61 12.42
N ASN A 99 0.67 -27.16 11.32
CA ASN A 99 1.51 -28.00 10.46
C ASN A 99 2.97 -27.51 10.35
N TRP A 100 3.42 -26.57 11.20
CA TRP A 100 4.73 -25.91 11.11
C TRP A 100 5.90 -26.90 11.01
N ARG A 101 5.82 -28.03 11.73
CA ARG A 101 6.85 -29.08 11.73
C ARG A 101 7.14 -29.67 10.35
N SER A 102 6.20 -29.58 9.41
CA SER A 102 6.37 -30.14 8.07
C SER A 102 7.16 -29.24 7.12
N PHE A 103 7.29 -27.95 7.40
CA PHE A 103 7.86 -26.99 6.45
C PHE A 103 8.81 -25.95 7.06
N ALA A 104 8.76 -25.73 8.37
CA ALA A 104 9.59 -24.78 9.10
C ALA A 104 10.40 -25.51 10.20
N GLY A 105 11.65 -25.07 10.40
CA GLY A 105 12.51 -25.57 11.47
C GLY A 105 12.08 -25.09 12.86
N GLN A 106 11.35 -23.97 12.92
CA GLN A 106 10.82 -23.38 14.15
C GLN A 106 9.37 -22.90 13.96
N ASN A 107 8.65 -22.74 15.08
CA ASN A 107 7.28 -22.27 15.03
C ASN A 107 7.25 -20.73 15.02
N TYR A 108 7.05 -20.15 13.84
CA TYR A 108 6.89 -18.70 13.65
C TYR A 108 5.45 -18.21 13.85
N PHE A 109 4.48 -19.13 13.99
CA PHE A 109 3.07 -18.77 13.97
C PHE A 109 2.56 -18.54 15.38
N ASP A 110 2.16 -17.30 15.65
CA ASP A 110 1.61 -16.88 16.93
C ASP A 110 0.07 -17.00 16.96
N PRO A 111 -0.55 -17.19 18.13
CA PRO A 111 -2.00 -17.13 18.28
C PRO A 111 -2.60 -15.78 17.84
N GLN A 112 -1.82 -14.70 17.99
CA GLN A 112 -2.20 -13.35 17.55
C GLN A 112 -1.98 -13.11 16.05
N GLY A 113 -1.28 -14.02 15.35
CA GLY A 113 -1.04 -13.91 13.92
C GLY A 113 -0.18 -12.73 13.49
N LEU A 114 0.63 -12.16 14.39
CA LEU A 114 1.48 -11.00 14.10
C LEU A 114 2.48 -11.31 12.98
N PHE A 115 3.17 -12.45 13.04
CA PHE A 115 4.14 -12.84 12.03
C PHE A 115 3.54 -12.89 10.63
N LEU A 116 2.43 -13.63 10.48
CA LEU A 116 1.80 -13.75 9.17
C LEU A 116 1.17 -12.42 8.74
N SER A 117 0.61 -11.64 9.66
CA SER A 117 0.08 -10.31 9.32
C SER A 117 1.15 -9.37 8.76
N VAL A 118 2.36 -9.38 9.33
CA VAL A 118 3.46 -8.53 8.85
C VAL A 118 4.00 -9.04 7.50
N LEU A 119 4.24 -10.34 7.37
CA LEU A 119 4.91 -10.90 6.18
C LEU A 119 3.98 -11.19 5.00
N TRP A 120 2.72 -11.51 5.28
CA TRP A 120 1.69 -11.75 4.27
C TRP A 120 0.91 -10.46 4.04
N SER A 121 0.18 -9.99 5.05
CA SER A 121 -0.75 -8.87 4.87
C SER A 121 -0.02 -7.56 4.60
N GLY A 122 1.17 -7.32 5.18
CA GLY A 122 1.94 -6.09 4.97
C GLY A 122 2.23 -5.82 3.49
N PRO A 123 3.00 -6.68 2.79
CA PRO A 123 3.27 -6.50 1.36
C PRO A 123 2.00 -6.49 0.51
N LEU A 124 1.02 -7.35 0.80
CA LEU A 124 -0.27 -7.37 0.11
C LEU A 124 -1.04 -6.05 0.23
N LEU A 125 -1.05 -5.43 1.42
CA LEU A 125 -1.67 -4.12 1.63
C LEU A 125 -0.95 -3.03 0.84
N VAL A 126 0.38 -3.02 0.82
CA VAL A 126 1.15 -2.05 0.03
C VAL A 126 0.79 -2.18 -1.45
N ILE A 127 0.73 -3.41 -1.97
CA ILE A 127 0.32 -3.65 -3.36
C ILE A 127 -1.13 -3.21 -3.59
N ALA A 128 -2.04 -3.50 -2.66
CA ALA A 128 -3.44 -3.09 -2.74
C ALA A 128 -3.58 -1.55 -2.74
N VAL A 129 -2.80 -0.84 -1.93
CA VAL A 129 -2.77 0.63 -1.91
C VAL A 129 -2.25 1.18 -3.24
N LEU A 130 -1.17 0.62 -3.79
CA LEU A 130 -0.65 1.04 -5.09
C LEU A 130 -1.68 0.84 -6.22
N ILE A 131 -2.36 -0.31 -6.22
CA ILE A 131 -3.44 -0.58 -7.17
C ILE A 131 -4.59 0.41 -6.96
N LEU A 132 -5.01 0.64 -5.72
CA LEU A 132 -6.11 1.54 -5.37
C LEU A 132 -5.84 2.97 -5.86
N VAL A 133 -4.62 3.48 -5.66
CA VAL A 133 -4.24 4.80 -6.16
C VAL A 133 -4.36 4.85 -7.68
N ASN A 134 -3.84 3.85 -8.40
CA ASN A 134 -3.92 3.80 -9.87
C ASN A 134 -5.36 3.67 -10.39
N THR A 135 -6.19 2.85 -9.74
CA THR A 135 -7.59 2.68 -10.12
C THR A 135 -8.41 3.93 -9.80
N LEU A 136 -8.17 4.62 -8.69
CA LEU A 136 -8.81 5.90 -8.37
C LEU A 136 -8.55 6.95 -9.44
N PHE A 137 -7.29 7.15 -9.86
CA PHE A 137 -6.97 8.06 -10.95
C PHE A 137 -7.68 7.69 -12.25
N SER A 138 -7.69 6.41 -12.60
CA SER A 138 -8.35 5.89 -13.80
C SER A 138 -9.88 6.09 -13.75
N LEU A 139 -10.50 5.84 -12.59
CA LEU A 139 -11.93 6.04 -12.35
C LEU A 139 -12.29 7.52 -12.43
N CYS A 140 -11.50 8.42 -11.84
CA CYS A 140 -11.70 9.87 -11.97
C CYS A 140 -11.70 10.30 -13.45
N HIS A 141 -10.74 9.84 -14.24
CA HIS A 141 -10.72 10.11 -15.68
C HIS A 141 -11.94 9.54 -16.41
N LEU A 142 -12.37 8.32 -16.05
CA LEU A 142 -13.54 7.69 -16.66
C LEU A 142 -14.83 8.44 -16.32
N ILE A 143 -15.02 8.85 -15.06
CA ILE A 143 -16.17 9.64 -14.59
C ILE A 143 -16.21 10.99 -15.33
N VAL A 144 -15.07 11.68 -15.46
CA VAL A 144 -15.02 12.95 -16.21
C VAL A 144 -15.38 12.74 -17.68
N ARG A 145 -14.86 11.69 -18.33
CA ARG A 145 -15.20 11.36 -19.71
C ARG A 145 -16.68 10.99 -19.87
N TRP A 146 -17.21 10.19 -18.95
CA TRP A 146 -18.61 9.79 -18.92
C TRP A 146 -19.52 11.00 -18.72
N LYS A 147 -19.20 11.90 -17.78
CA LYS A 147 -19.92 13.17 -17.59
C LYS A 147 -19.87 14.07 -18.83
N ARG A 148 -18.71 14.18 -19.49
CA ARG A 148 -18.60 14.92 -20.76
C ARG A 148 -19.40 14.27 -21.90
N ALA A 149 -19.57 12.94 -21.90
CA ALA A 149 -20.40 12.24 -22.88
C ALA A 149 -21.89 12.41 -22.57
N GLU A 150 -22.28 12.30 -21.30
CA GLU A 150 -23.64 12.52 -20.81
C GLU A 150 -24.14 13.93 -21.19
N LEU A 151 -23.33 14.97 -20.93
CA LEU A 151 -23.67 16.35 -21.28
C LEU A 151 -23.80 16.56 -22.79
N ARG A 152 -22.92 15.94 -23.60
CA ARG A 152 -23.02 16.00 -25.08
C ARG A 152 -24.26 15.30 -25.62
N HIS A 153 -24.65 14.18 -25.02
CA HIS A 153 -25.90 13.50 -25.39
C HIS A 153 -27.12 14.33 -25.03
N ARG A 154 -27.15 14.94 -23.84
CA ARG A 154 -28.23 15.84 -23.42
C ARG A 154 -28.37 17.06 -24.33
N ALA A 155 -27.25 17.68 -24.75
CA ALA A 155 -27.26 18.81 -25.67
C ALA A 155 -27.86 18.46 -27.04
N ARG A 156 -27.53 17.28 -27.59
CA ARG A 156 -28.12 16.79 -28.85
C ARG A 156 -29.60 16.44 -28.72
N ALA A 157 -30.00 15.84 -27.60
CA ALA A 157 -31.40 15.53 -27.34
C ALA A 157 -32.27 16.78 -27.12
N ALA A 158 -31.68 17.89 -26.66
CA ALA A 158 -32.37 19.18 -26.55
C ALA A 158 -32.55 19.84 -27.93
N SER A 159 -31.52 19.84 -28.79
CA SER A 159 -31.63 20.44 -30.13
C SER A 159 -32.66 19.73 -31.02
N THR A 160 -32.79 18.41 -30.93
CA THR A 160 -33.79 17.63 -31.71
C THR A 160 -35.25 17.87 -31.25
N LYS A 161 -35.50 18.56 -30.14
CA LYS A 161 -36.86 18.92 -29.69
C LYS A 161 -37.29 20.32 -30.13
N GLU A 162 -36.36 21.13 -30.61
CA GLU A 162 -36.64 22.50 -31.10
C GLU A 162 -36.88 22.55 -32.63
N ASP A 163 -36.64 21.44 -33.34
CA ASP A 163 -37.02 21.20 -34.75
C ASP A 163 -38.35 20.41 -34.84
#